data_AF-A0AAW1NV52-F1
#
_entry.id   AF-A0AAW1NV52-F1
#
_cell.length_a   1.000
_cell.length_b   1.000
_cell.length_c   1.000
_cell.angle_alpha   90.00
_cell.angle_beta   90.00
_cell.angle_gamma   90.00
#
_symmetry.space_group_name_H-M   'P 1'
#
loop_
_entity.id
_entity.type
_entity.pdbx_description
1 polymer ?
#
loop_
_entity_poly.entity_id
_entity_poly.type
_entity_poly.pdbx_seq_one_letter_code
_entity_poly.pdbx_strand_id
1 'polypeptide(L)'
;MLCPEKALSKSLTTDPMMQPVVTLLQSPVMVELLAARLSVAGRDECDTCKMAIVEVAAILADPNTQKEALDYAEEVCDAYPDFHDQCLTYVQMYGPLLLNAAIAYMNPSLCSTLGVCPS
;
A
#
# COMPACT_ATOMS: atom_id res chain seq x y z
N MET A 1 4.00 16.77 12.01
CA MET A 1 5.39 16.37 11.75
C MET A 1 5.38 15.39 10.59
N LEU A 2 5.37 15.88 9.36
CA LEU A 2 5.61 15.05 8.18
C LEU A 2 6.98 15.44 7.65
N CYS A 3 7.92 14.50 7.62
CA CYS A 3 9.14 14.68 6.86
C CYS A 3 8.75 14.82 5.38
N PRO A 4 9.11 15.92 4.71
CA PRO A 4 8.88 16.02 3.28
C PRO A 4 9.88 15.09 2.58
N GLU A 5 9.41 13.98 2.02
CA GLU A 5 10.22 13.02 1.23
C GLU A 5 11.11 13.72 0.17
N LYS A 6 10.63 14.85 -0.37
CA LYS A 6 11.37 15.67 -1.34
C LYS A 6 12.65 16.31 -0.79
N ALA A 7 12.80 16.47 0.52
CA ALA A 7 14.01 17.03 1.11
C ALA A 7 15.13 15.99 1.21
N LEU A 8 14.80 14.71 1.38
CA LEU A 8 15.77 13.62 1.51
C LEU A 8 16.42 13.28 0.15
N SER A 9 15.64 13.25 -0.94
CA SER A 9 16.14 12.98 -2.29
C SER A 9 17.11 14.04 -2.84
N LYS A 10 16.91 15.30 -2.43
CA LYS A 10 17.79 16.41 -2.79
C LYS A 10 19.15 16.36 -2.09
N SER A 11 19.19 15.80 -0.89
CA SER A 11 20.42 15.68 -0.11
C SER A 11 21.36 14.58 -0.64
N LEU A 12 20.81 13.47 -1.14
CA LEU A 12 21.61 12.38 -1.72
C LEU A 12 22.28 12.76 -3.05
N THR A 13 21.68 13.67 -3.82
CA THR A 13 22.14 14.03 -5.17
C THR A 13 23.14 15.19 -5.21
N THR A 14 23.35 15.87 -4.08
CA THR A 14 24.23 17.06 -3.99
C THR A 14 25.54 16.80 -3.22
N ASP A 15 25.73 15.59 -2.69
CA ASP A 15 26.96 15.19 -2.00
C ASP A 15 28.09 14.87 -3.01
N PRO A 16 29.26 15.52 -2.91
CA PRO A 16 30.37 15.33 -3.84
C PRO A 16 30.97 13.91 -3.82
N MET A 17 30.71 13.12 -2.78
CA MET A 17 31.15 11.72 -2.74
C MET A 17 30.29 10.79 -3.59
N MET A 18 29.00 11.11 -3.77
CA MET A 18 28.08 10.33 -4.61
C MET A 18 28.10 10.74 -6.09
N GLN A 19 28.71 11.88 -6.41
CA GLN A 19 28.78 12.45 -7.76
C GLN A 19 29.29 11.50 -8.87
N PRO A 20 30.35 10.69 -8.69
CA PRO A 20 30.77 9.74 -9.72
C PRO A 20 29.74 8.61 -9.94
N VAL A 21 29.05 8.16 -8.88
CA VAL A 21 27.99 7.14 -8.96
C VAL A 21 26.75 7.71 -9.67
N VAL A 22 26.37 8.95 -9.34
CA VAL A 22 25.26 9.67 -9.99
C VAL A 22 25.54 9.89 -11.48
N THR A 23 26.79 10.21 -11.84
CA THR A 23 27.19 10.40 -13.24
C THR A 23 27.18 9.08 -14.02
N LEU A 24 27.53 7.97 -13.39
CA LEU A 24 27.40 6.62 -13.96
C LEU A 24 25.93 6.23 -14.19
N LEU A 25 25.05 6.54 -13.23
CA LEU A 25 23.59 6.35 -13.33
C LEU A 25 22.94 7.19 -14.43
N GLN A 26 23.52 8.35 -14.75
CA GLN A 26 23.07 9.24 -15.83
C GLN A 26 23.65 8.86 -17.20
N SER A 27 24.55 7.88 -17.29
CA SER A 27 25.06 7.43 -18.59
C SER A 27 23.93 6.80 -19.42
N PRO A 28 23.88 7.04 -20.75
CA PRO A 28 22.79 6.55 -21.58
C PRO A 28 22.68 5.01 -21.52
N VAL A 29 23.80 4.31 -21.41
CA VAL A 29 23.86 2.86 -21.27
C VAL A 29 23.25 2.40 -19.94
N MET A 30 23.53 3.09 -18.83
CA MET A 30 22.98 2.72 -17.53
C MET A 30 21.50 3.10 -17.43
N VAL A 31 21.06 4.21 -18.05
CA VAL A 31 19.65 4.60 -18.15
C VAL A 31 18.86 3.59 -18.99
N GLU A 32 19.39 3.13 -20.12
CA GLU A 32 18.76 2.09 -20.95
C GLU A 32 18.72 0.75 -20.21
N LEU A 33 19.80 0.37 -19.53
CA LEU A 33 19.84 -0.87 -18.73
C LEU A 33 18.92 -0.81 -17.52
N LEU A 34 18.83 0.34 -16.84
CA LEU A 34 17.91 0.58 -15.72
C LEU A 34 16.47 0.63 -16.20
N ALA A 35 16.17 1.26 -17.34
CA ALA A 35 14.84 1.24 -17.93
C ALA A 35 14.42 -0.17 -18.37
N ALA A 36 15.34 -0.94 -18.96
CA ALA A 36 15.13 -2.33 -19.29
C ALA A 36 14.91 -3.18 -18.03
N ARG A 37 15.69 -2.95 -16.95
CA ARG A 37 15.52 -3.67 -15.67
C ARG A 37 14.28 -3.25 -14.89
N LEU A 38 13.93 -1.96 -14.82
CA LEU A 38 12.68 -1.48 -14.23
C LEU A 38 11.47 -2.02 -14.98
N SER A 39 11.55 -2.13 -16.32
CA SER A 39 10.44 -2.69 -17.09
C SER A 39 10.30 -4.21 -16.94
N VAL A 40 11.37 -4.93 -16.60
CA VAL A 40 11.32 -6.37 -16.30
C VAL A 40 10.93 -6.62 -14.84
N ALA A 41 11.61 -5.99 -13.89
CA ALA A 41 11.31 -6.08 -12.45
C ALA A 41 9.91 -5.52 -12.15
N GLY A 42 9.56 -4.36 -12.71
CA GLY A 42 8.23 -3.78 -12.56
C GLY A 42 7.11 -4.60 -13.21
N ARG A 43 7.40 -5.48 -14.18
CA ARG A 43 6.38 -6.44 -14.68
C ARG A 43 6.15 -7.57 -13.68
N ASP A 44 7.22 -8.15 -13.16
CA ASP A 44 7.16 -9.23 -12.14
C ASP A 44 6.54 -8.72 -10.82
N GLU A 45 6.93 -7.53 -10.38
CA GLU A 45 6.37 -6.84 -9.21
C GLU A 45 4.91 -6.40 -9.44
N CYS A 46 4.56 -5.94 -10.65
CA CYS A 46 3.18 -5.60 -11.00
C CYS A 46 2.27 -6.82 -10.98
N ASP A 47 2.68 -7.93 -11.58
CA ASP A 47 1.88 -9.17 -11.57
C ASP A 47 1.77 -9.74 -10.15
N THR A 48 2.85 -9.68 -9.37
CA THR A 48 2.84 -10.03 -7.94
C THR A 48 1.87 -9.16 -7.15
N CYS A 49 1.88 -7.84 -7.35
CA CYS A 49 0.94 -6.93 -6.71
C CYS A 49 -0.51 -7.29 -7.07
N LYS A 50 -0.80 -7.51 -8.35
CA LYS A 50 -2.17 -7.85 -8.79
C LYS A 50 -2.65 -9.15 -8.15
N MET A 51 -1.78 -10.17 -8.09
CA MET A 51 -2.09 -11.42 -7.40
C MET A 51 -2.35 -11.20 -5.91
N ALA A 52 -1.50 -10.44 -5.23
CA ALA A 52 -1.67 -10.12 -3.82
C ALA A 52 -2.99 -9.37 -3.54
N ILE A 53 -3.37 -8.40 -4.38
CA ILE A 53 -4.64 -7.69 -4.23
C ILE A 53 -5.85 -8.63 -4.37
N VAL A 54 -5.81 -9.56 -5.33
CA VAL A 54 -6.86 -10.57 -5.51
C VAL A 54 -6.93 -11.50 -4.30
N GLU A 55 -5.77 -11.92 -3.78
CA GLU A 55 -5.70 -12.80 -2.60
C GLU A 55 -6.23 -12.09 -1.35
N VAL A 56 -5.84 -10.84 -1.11
CA VAL A 56 -6.38 -10.01 -0.02
C VAL A 56 -7.88 -9.84 -0.15
N ALA A 57 -8.40 -9.59 -1.36
CA ALA A 57 -9.84 -9.50 -1.59
C ALA A 57 -10.55 -10.82 -1.25
N ALA A 58 -9.97 -11.97 -1.60
CA ALA A 58 -10.53 -13.28 -1.29
C ALA A 58 -10.52 -13.57 0.21
N ILE A 59 -9.43 -13.23 0.92
CA ILE A 59 -9.31 -13.36 2.37
C ILE A 59 -10.36 -12.47 3.05
N LEU A 60 -10.48 -11.20 2.65
CA LEU A 60 -11.49 -10.29 3.21
C LEU A 60 -12.92 -10.71 2.89
N ALA A 61 -13.16 -11.43 1.79
CA ALA A 61 -14.46 -11.98 1.45
C ALA A 61 -14.84 -13.22 2.27
N ASP A 62 -13.89 -13.84 2.97
CA ASP A 62 -14.16 -14.97 3.86
C ASP A 62 -15.00 -14.51 5.08
N PRO A 63 -16.17 -15.12 5.34
CA PRO A 63 -17.02 -14.73 6.45
C PRO A 63 -16.37 -14.84 7.84
N ASN A 64 -15.43 -15.77 8.02
CA ASN A 64 -14.71 -15.90 9.29
C ASN A 64 -13.73 -14.75 9.48
N THR A 65 -13.00 -14.38 8.41
CA THR A 65 -12.11 -13.20 8.45
C THR A 65 -12.89 -11.91 8.75
N GLN A 66 -14.07 -11.74 8.14
CA GLN A 66 -14.92 -10.58 8.44
C GLN A 66 -15.40 -10.59 9.89
N LYS A 67 -15.79 -11.75 10.39
CA LYS A 67 -16.19 -11.91 11.79
C LYS A 67 -15.03 -11.58 12.74
N GLU A 68 -13.85 -12.14 12.52
CA GLU A 68 -12.66 -11.88 13.35
C GLU A 68 -12.29 -10.39 13.36
N ALA A 69 -12.36 -9.73 12.20
CA ALA A 69 -12.10 -8.29 12.11
C ALA A 69 -13.13 -7.45 12.89
N LEU A 70 -14.42 -7.83 12.85
CA LEU A 70 -15.47 -7.15 13.61
C LEU A 70 -15.36 -7.41 15.11
N ASP A 71 -15.13 -8.67 15.51
CA ASP A 71 -14.93 -9.05 16.90
C ASP A 71 -13.75 -8.27 17.51
N TYR A 72 -12.63 -8.17 16.77
CA TYR A 72 -11.49 -7.35 17.20
C TYR A 72 -11.83 -5.85 17.29
N ALA A 73 -12.62 -5.32 16.36
CA ALA A 73 -13.06 -3.93 16.43
C ALA A 73 -13.99 -3.66 17.62
N GLU A 74 -14.81 -4.63 18.02
CA GLU A 74 -15.63 -4.55 19.24
C GLU A 74 -14.74 -4.58 20.50
N GLU A 75 -13.70 -5.42 20.54
CA GLU A 75 -12.73 -5.43 21.65
C GLU A 75 -12.00 -4.09 21.82
N VAL A 76 -11.70 -3.40 20.71
CA VAL A 76 -11.10 -2.06 20.76
C VAL A 76 -12.01 -1.05 21.48
N CYS A 77 -13.33 -1.25 21.46
CA CYS A 77 -14.26 -0.36 22.17
C CYS A 77 -14.06 -0.41 23.70
N ASP A 78 -13.56 -1.51 24.27
CA ASP A 78 -13.28 -1.64 25.70
C ASP A 78 -12.21 -0.64 26.19
N ALA A 79 -11.36 -0.16 25.28
CA ALA A 79 -10.37 0.88 25.59
C ALA A 79 -10.99 2.28 25.75
N TYR A 80 -12.28 2.46 25.42
CA TYR A 80 -12.98 3.75 25.45
C TYR A 80 -14.27 3.69 26.30
N PRO A 81 -14.17 3.64 27.65
CA PRO A 81 -15.32 3.41 28.53
C PRO A 81 -16.45 4.45 28.39
N ASP A 82 -16.08 5.73 28.24
CA ASP A 82 -17.05 6.83 28.13
C ASP A 82 -17.83 6.82 26.79
N PHE A 83 -17.35 6.07 25.80
CA PHE A 83 -17.91 6.01 24.44
C PHE A 83 -18.27 4.57 24.02
N HIS A 84 -18.21 3.62 24.96
CA HIS A 84 -18.24 2.19 24.67
C HIS A 84 -19.46 1.76 23.84
N ASP A 85 -20.66 2.07 24.33
CA ASP A 85 -21.92 1.70 23.67
C ASP A 85 -22.05 2.32 22.26
N GLN A 86 -21.57 3.56 22.10
CA GLN A 86 -21.61 4.26 20.81
C GLN A 86 -20.56 3.70 19.84
N CYS A 87 -19.39 3.30 20.35
CA CYS A 87 -18.38 2.56 19.59
C CYS A 87 -18.94 1.24 19.07
N LEU A 88 -19.55 0.42 19.94
CA LEU A 88 -20.17 -0.85 19.54
C LEU A 88 -21.25 -0.65 18.49
N THR A 89 -22.11 0.37 18.67
CA THR A 89 -23.14 0.73 17.69
C THR A 89 -22.53 1.04 16.32
N TYR A 90 -21.40 1.75 16.29
CA TYR A 90 -20.72 2.08 15.04
C TYR A 90 -20.05 0.87 14.39
N VAL A 91 -19.41 0.02 15.16
CA VAL A 91 -18.81 -1.22 14.63
C VAL A 91 -19.89 -2.11 14.03
N GLN A 92 -21.02 -2.30 14.70
CA GLN A 92 -22.10 -3.15 14.21
C GLN A 92 -22.82 -2.57 12.99
N MET A 93 -23.05 -1.25 12.96
CA MET A 93 -23.74 -0.60 11.84
C MET A 93 -22.85 -0.39 10.62
N TYR A 94 -21.61 0.04 10.82
CA TYR A 94 -20.73 0.46 9.73
C TYR A 94 -19.64 -0.55 9.40
N GLY A 95 -19.24 -1.41 10.34
CA GLY A 95 -18.19 -2.41 10.13
C GLY A 95 -18.45 -3.30 8.91
N PRO A 96 -19.62 -3.97 8.80
CA PRO A 96 -19.93 -4.79 7.63
C PRO A 96 -19.94 -3.99 6.32
N LEU A 97 -20.42 -2.74 6.36
CA LEU A 97 -20.42 -1.86 5.19
C LEU A 97 -19.00 -1.50 4.75
N LEU A 98 -18.12 -1.17 5.70
CA LEU A 98 -16.73 -0.80 5.45
C LEU A 98 -15.91 -1.99 4.95
N LEU A 99 -16.12 -3.20 5.48
CA LEU A 99 -15.47 -4.41 4.99
C LEU A 99 -15.89 -4.72 3.54
N ASN A 100 -17.18 -4.61 3.22
CA ASN A 100 -17.66 -4.79 1.84
C ASN A 100 -17.10 -3.72 0.89
N ALA A 101 -17.02 -2.46 1.33
CA ALA A 101 -16.40 -1.40 0.55
C ALA A 101 -14.90 -1.66 0.33
N ALA A 102 -14.19 -2.18 1.34
CA ALA A 102 -12.79 -2.57 1.22
C ALA A 102 -12.59 -3.68 0.19
N ILE A 103 -13.42 -4.73 0.21
CA ILE A 103 -13.36 -5.81 -0.80
C ILE A 103 -13.55 -5.24 -2.21
N ALA A 104 -14.53 -4.35 -2.41
CA ALA A 104 -14.77 -3.72 -3.71
C ALA A 104 -13.58 -2.85 -4.18
N TYR A 105 -12.86 -2.24 -3.24
CA TYR A 105 -11.67 -1.45 -3.52
C TYR A 105 -10.45 -2.30 -3.89
N MET A 106 -10.35 -3.53 -3.35
CA MET A 106 -9.26 -4.49 -3.62
C MET A 106 -9.39 -5.11 -5.02
N ASN A 107 -9.18 -4.29 -6.05
CA ASN A 107 -9.14 -4.74 -7.44
C ASN A 107 -7.74 -4.49 -8.06
N PRO A 108 -7.34 -5.25 -9.09
CA PRO A 108 -5.99 -5.17 -9.66
C PRO A 108 -5.55 -3.78 -10.16
N SER A 109 -6.48 -2.87 -10.47
CA SER A 109 -6.13 -1.50 -10.89
C SER A 109 -5.53 -0.67 -9.75
N LEU A 110 -5.76 -1.08 -8.50
CA LEU A 110 -5.13 -0.48 -7.33
C LEU A 110 -3.60 -0.51 -7.42
N CYS A 111 -3.01 -1.53 -8.05
CA CYS A 111 -1.55 -1.60 -8.22
C CYS A 111 -0.97 -0.46 -9.08
N SER A 112 -1.75 0.11 -10.01
CA SER A 112 -1.35 1.31 -10.76
C SER A 112 -1.47 2.57 -9.88
N THR A 113 -2.52 2.66 -9.06
CA THR A 113 -2.68 3.74 -8.07
C THR A 113 -1.56 3.73 -7.03
N LEU A 114 -1.07 2.55 -6.64
CA LEU A 114 0.06 2.37 -5.73
C LEU A 114 1.43 2.60 -6.42
N GLY A 115 1.45 2.83 -7.73
CA GLY A 115 2.67 3.05 -8.51
C GLY A 115 3.54 1.81 -8.74
N VAL A 116 3.03 0.61 -8.42
CA VAL A 116 3.72 -0.67 -8.65
C VAL A 116 3.58 -1.09 -10.11
N CYS A 117 2.39 -0.90 -10.67
CA CYS A 117 2.13 -1.08 -12.10
C CYS A 117 2.22 0.27 -12.83
N PRO A 118 2.57 0.27 -14.12
CA PRO A 118 2.38 1.44 -14.98
C PRO A 118 0.92 1.92 -14.94
N SER A 119 0.74 3.24 -14.96
CA SER A 119 -0.56 3.92 -15.03
C SER A 119 -1.17 3.87 -16.42
#